data_AF-A0A2E7STF8-F1
#
_entry.id   AF-A0A2E7STF8-F1
#
_cell.length_a   1.000
_cell.length_b   1.000
_cell.length_c   1.000
_cell.angle_alpha   90.00
_cell.angle_beta   90.00
_cell.angle_gamma   90.00
#
_symmetry.space_group_name_H-M   'P 1'
#
loop_
_entity.id
_entity.type
_entity.pdbx_description
1 polymer ?
#
loop_
_entity_poly.entity_id
_entity_poly.type
_entity_poly.pdbx_seq_one_letter_code
_entity_poly.pdbx_strand_id
1 'polypeptide(L)' 'MVREEQVKVAKSSKRFSWVNTDDLNDGLNRRGKKIENDLHYSAEGYKTLGKRFADSALKLIKIKTGKK' A
#
# COMPACT_ATOMS: atom_id res chain seq x y z
N MET A 1 -1.08 18.26 4.81
CA MET A 1 -0.23 17.21 5.45
C MET A 1 0.35 16.28 4.37
N VAL A 2 1.45 15.56 4.65
CA VAL A 2 2.12 14.68 3.64
C VAL A 2 1.16 13.65 3.03
N ARG A 3 0.32 12.99 3.84
CA ARG A 3 -0.68 12.00 3.39
C ARG A 3 -1.65 12.58 2.36
N GLU A 4 -2.16 13.78 2.61
CA GLU A 4 -3.14 14.41 1.73
C GLU A 4 -2.55 14.67 0.34
N GLU A 5 -1.32 15.16 0.30
CA GLU A 5 -0.61 15.42 -0.97
C GLU A 5 -0.31 14.11 -1.72
N GLN A 6 0.09 13.04 -1.03
CA GLN A 6 0.28 11.72 -1.64
C GLN A 6 -1.03 11.18 -2.26
N VAL A 7 -2.16 11.32 -1.56
CA VAL A 7 -3.48 10.90 -2.07
C VAL A 7 -3.91 11.77 -3.25
N LYS A 8 -3.69 13.09 -3.21
CA LYS A 8 -3.97 14.01 -4.33
C LYS A 8 -3.18 13.61 -5.58
N VAL A 9 -1.88 13.34 -5.46
CA VAL A 9 -1.05 12.89 -6.58
C VAL A 9 -1.60 11.59 -7.17
N ALA A 10 -1.92 10.60 -6.33
CA ALA A 10 -2.46 9.33 -6.81
C ALA A 10 -3.82 9.46 -7.53
N LYS A 11 -4.66 10.43 -7.13
CA LYS A 11 -5.94 10.73 -7.78
C LYS A 11 -5.81 11.55 -9.06
N SER A 12 -4.68 12.20 -9.30
CA SER A 12 -4.48 13.10 -10.44
C SER A 12 -4.41 12.39 -11.80
N SER A 13 -4.20 11.07 -11.82
CA SER A 13 -4.04 10.29 -13.05
C SER A 13 -4.60 8.89 -12.91
N LYS A 14 -5.29 8.40 -13.96
CA LYS A 14 -5.73 7.01 -14.07
C LYS A 14 -4.57 6.00 -14.15
N ARG A 15 -3.33 6.47 -14.28
CA ARG A 15 -2.11 5.65 -14.30
C ARG A 15 -1.49 5.48 -12.91
N PHE A 16 -2.01 6.16 -11.90
CA PHE A 16 -1.50 6.09 -10.54
C PHE A 16 -2.49 5.34 -9.64
N SER A 17 -1.98 4.86 -8.51
CA SER A 17 -2.77 4.18 -7.49
C SER A 17 -2.20 4.51 -6.12
N TRP A 18 -3.09 4.67 -5.14
CA TRP A 18 -2.72 4.83 -3.74
C TRP A 18 -2.94 3.51 -3.01
N VAL A 19 -1.95 3.09 -2.22
CA VAL A 19 -2.03 1.91 -1.35
C VAL A 19 -2.05 2.39 0.10
N ASN A 20 -3.16 2.12 0.80
CA ASN A 20 -3.29 2.43 2.21
C ASN A 20 -2.44 1.47 3.05
N THR A 21 -1.80 1.99 4.11
CA THR A 21 -0.95 1.24 5.03
C THR A 21 -1.29 1.45 6.50
N ASP A 22 -2.39 2.15 6.81
CA ASP A 22 -2.76 2.53 8.18
C ASP A 22 -3.01 1.32 9.10
N ASP A 23 -3.30 0.16 8.53
CA ASP A 23 -3.60 -1.08 9.23
C ASP A 23 -2.41 -2.06 9.29
N LEU A 24 -1.21 -1.64 8.86
CA LEU A 24 -0.08 -2.56 8.66
C LEU A 24 0.98 -2.54 9.78
N ASN A 25 0.78 -1.72 10.82
CA ASN A 25 1.75 -1.50 11.90
C ASN A 25 1.35 -2.12 13.25
N ASP A 26 0.37 -3.03 13.24
CA ASP A 26 0.00 -3.86 14.38
C ASP A 26 0.44 -5.32 14.19
N GLY A 27 0.68 -6.02 15.29
CA GLY A 27 0.94 -7.47 15.30
C GLY A 27 2.34 -7.80 15.83
N LEU A 28 3.08 -8.67 15.15
CA LEU A 28 4.45 -9.03 15.52
C LEU A 28 5.44 -8.42 14.53
N ASN A 29 6.49 -7.78 15.04
CA ASN A 29 7.62 -7.39 14.20
C ASN A 29 8.47 -8.60 13.80
N ARG A 30 9.50 -8.38 12.96
CA ARG A 30 10.37 -9.46 12.44
C ARG A 30 11.20 -10.19 13.51
N ARG A 31 11.26 -9.67 14.74
CA ARG A 31 11.93 -10.30 15.89
C ARG A 31 10.95 -11.00 16.84
N GLY A 32 9.68 -11.11 16.46
CA GLY A 32 8.64 -11.73 17.29
C GLY A 32 8.12 -10.85 18.44
N LYS A 33 8.49 -9.57 18.50
CA LYS A 33 7.97 -8.63 19.50
C LYS A 33 6.61 -8.09 19.05
N LYS A 34 5.63 -8.07 19.96
CA LYS A 34 4.34 -7.42 19.75
C LYS A 34 4.50 -5.90 19.57
N ILE A 35 3.83 -5.35 18.57
CA ILE A 35 3.79 -3.93 18.22
C ILE A 35 2.34 -3.50 18.01
N GLU A 36 2.07 -2.23 18.30
CA GLU A 36 0.76 -1.59 18.16
C GLU A 36 0.98 -0.14 17.73
N ASN A 37 0.35 0.25 16.63
CA ASN A 37 0.47 1.51 15.94
C ASN A 37 1.93 2.00 15.83
N ASP A 38 2.85 1.08 15.53
CA ASP A 38 4.28 1.36 15.53
C ASP A 38 4.71 2.18 14.30
N LEU A 39 5.90 2.77 14.36
CA LEU A 39 6.47 3.50 13.22
C LEU A 39 6.74 2.57 12.03
N HIS A 40 7.08 1.31 12.31
CA HIS A 40 7.36 0.29 11.30
C HIS A 40 6.21 -0.72 11.18
N TYR A 41 6.04 -1.28 9.97
CA TYR A 41 5.05 -2.34 9.76
C TYR A 41 5.42 -3.64 10.48
N SER A 42 4.41 -4.43 10.83
CA SER A 42 4.60 -5.79 11.31
C SER A 42 5.16 -6.69 10.22
N ALA A 43 5.65 -7.88 10.61
CA ALA A 43 6.15 -8.87 9.65
C ALA A 43 5.07 -9.23 8.61
N GLU A 44 3.83 -9.41 9.04
CA GLU A 44 2.68 -9.64 8.17
C GLU A 44 2.23 -8.36 7.44
N GLY A 45 2.37 -7.19 8.06
CA GLY A 45 2.12 -5.90 7.42
C GLY A 45 2.96 -5.71 6.15
N TYR A 46 4.26 -6.04 6.20
CA TYR A 46 5.13 -5.99 5.02
C TYR A 46 4.70 -6.94 3.90
N LYS A 47 4.29 -8.17 4.24
CA LYS A 47 3.78 -9.14 3.24
C LYS A 47 2.49 -8.64 2.60
N THR A 48 1.59 -8.09 3.41
CA THR A 48 0.33 -7.51 2.97
C THR A 48 0.55 -6.31 2.06
N LEU A 49 1.51 -5.44 2.38
CA LEU A 49 1.91 -4.33 1.51
C LEU A 49 2.38 -4.82 0.14
N GLY A 50 3.25 -5.84 0.11
CA GLY A 50 3.71 -6.44 -1.14
C GLY A 50 2.56 -6.96 -2.01
N LYS A 51 1.60 -7.66 -1.40
CA LYS A 51 0.39 -8.12 -2.10
C LYS A 51 -0.45 -6.95 -2.63
N ARG A 52 -0.67 -5.90 -1.84
CA ARG A 52 -1.42 -4.71 -2.26
C ARG A 52 -0.74 -4.00 -3.44
N PHE A 53 0.59 -3.91 -3.45
CA PHE A 53 1.32 -3.37 -4.60
C PHE A 53 1.14 -4.22 -5.85
N ALA A 54 1.26 -5.56 -5.74
CA ALA A 54 1.04 -6.46 -6.87
C ALA A 54 -0.38 -6.33 -7.44
N ASP A 55 -1.40 -6.31 -6.58
CA ASP A 55 -2.80 -6.15 -6.97
C ASP A 55 -3.05 -4.81 -7.69
N SER A 56 -2.49 -3.71 -7.17
CA SER A 56 -2.61 -2.40 -7.81
C SER A 56 -1.89 -2.35 -9.16
N ALA A 57 -0.70 -2.94 -9.29
CA ALA A 57 0.02 -3.02 -10.55
C ALA A 57 -0.77 -3.80 -11.62
N LEU A 58 -1.34 -4.94 -11.25
CA LEU A 58 -2.19 -5.74 -12.16
C LEU A 58 -3.41 -4.96 -12.65
N LYS A 59 -4.08 -4.19 -11.77
CA LYS A 59 -5.20 -3.32 -12.15
C LYS A 59 -4.77 -2.26 -13.16
N LEU A 60 -3.64 -1.59 -12.91
CA LEU A 60 -3.12 -0.55 -13.80
C LEU A 60 -2.74 -1.11 -15.19
N ILE A 61 -2.16 -2.31 -15.25
CA ILE A 61 -1.85 -3.00 -16.51
C ILE A 61 -3.13 -3.31 -17.29
N LYS A 62 -4.17 -3.83 -16.64
CA LYS A 62 -5.46 -4.14 -17.30
C LYS A 62 -6.15 -2.90 -17.87
N ILE A 63 -6.08 -1.76 -17.18
CA ILE A 63 -6.59 -0.47 -17.68
C ILE A 63 -5.88 -0.05 -18.97
N LYS A 64 -4.59 -0.38 -19.12
CA LYS A 64 -3.82 -0.10 -20.34
C LYS A 64 -4.27 -0.97 -21.52
N THR A 65 -4.61 -2.23 -21.28
CA THR A 65 -4.96 -3.19 -22.35
C THR A 65 -6.38 -3.05 -22.89
N GLY A 66 -7.32 -2.52 -22.10
CA GLY A 66 -8.71 -2.29 -22.53
C GLY A 66 -8.94 -1.04 -23.40
N LYS A 67 -7.88 -0.38 -23.87
CA LYS A 67 -7.93 0.80 -24.75
C LYS A 67 -7.47 0.50 -26.19
N LYS A 68 -7.67 -0.73 -26.66
CA LYS A 68 -7.51 -1.08 -28.07
C LYS A 68 -8.83 -0.86 -28.80
#